data_AF-A0A534NPL1-F1
#
_entry.id   AF-A0A534NPL1-F1
#
_cell.length_a   1.000
_cell.length_b   1.000
_cell.length_c   1.000
_cell.angle_alpha   90.00
_cell.angle_beta   90.00
_cell.angle_gamma   90.00
#
_symmetry.space_group_name_H-M   'P 1'
#
loop_
_entity.id
_entity.type
_entity.pdbx_description
1 polymer ?
#
loop_
_entity_poly.entity_id
_entity_poly.type
_entity_poly.pdbx_seq_one_letter_code
_entity_poly.pdbx_strand_id
1 'polypeptide(L)'
;MKLEYTISQDAAGQRLDKFLRKRLAEMPLSHLYKLVRTKKVRVNGARADIAQLLNPGDVVVVHGAREANPQAPRPRELRSPAAVPQDFGVLYEDPHILVCDKPAGL
;
A
#
# COMPACT_ATOMS: atom_id res chain seq x y z
N MET A 1 11.41 -5.44 11.37
CA MET A 1 10.37 -4.95 12.30
C MET A 1 9.05 -5.63 11.96
N LYS A 2 8.31 -6.09 12.98
CA LYS A 2 6.99 -6.75 12.85
C LYS A 2 5.98 -6.00 13.72
N LEU A 3 4.76 -5.86 13.23
CA LEU A 3 3.60 -5.37 13.98
C LEU A 3 2.67 -6.55 14.24
N GLU A 4 2.05 -6.57 15.40
CA GLU A 4 1.17 -7.66 15.84
C GLU A 4 -0.09 -7.05 16.45
N TYR A 5 -1.25 -7.51 15.98
CA TYR A 5 -2.54 -7.02 16.43
C TYR A 5 -3.43 -8.20 16.82
N THR A 6 -3.89 -8.21 18.07
CA THR A 6 -4.92 -9.14 18.54
C THR A 6 -6.30 -8.52 18.31
N ILE A 7 -7.19 -9.26 17.66
CA ILE A 7 -8.52 -8.79 17.30
C ILE A 7 -9.46 -8.85 18.52
N SER A 8 -10.00 -7.70 18.91
CA SER A 8 -11.02 -7.58 19.95
C SER A 8 -12.43 -7.87 19.40
N GLN A 9 -13.42 -8.02 20.29
CA GLN A 9 -14.81 -8.24 19.88
C GLN A 9 -15.37 -7.11 18.99
N ASP A 10 -14.98 -5.85 19.22
CA ASP A 10 -15.42 -4.71 18.42
C ASP A 10 -14.87 -4.72 16.98
N ALA A 11 -13.73 -5.37 16.76
CA ALA A 11 -13.10 -5.49 15.46
C ALA A 11 -13.45 -6.82 14.76
N ALA A 12 -14.19 -7.71 15.45
CA ALA A 12 -14.65 -8.97 14.89
C ALA A 12 -15.70 -8.75 13.80
N GLY A 13 -15.73 -9.64 12.81
CA GLY A 13 -16.58 -9.50 11.62
C GLY A 13 -16.11 -8.40 10.65
N GLN A 14 -15.03 -7.70 10.94
CA GLN A 14 -14.42 -6.76 10.01
C GLN A 14 -13.53 -7.52 9.01
N ARG A 15 -13.56 -7.11 7.74
CA ARG A 15 -12.60 -7.59 6.74
C ARG A 15 -11.18 -7.13 7.08
N LEU A 16 -10.19 -7.97 6.83
CA LEU A 16 -8.78 -7.66 7.08
C LEU A 16 -8.33 -6.36 6.39
N ASP A 17 -8.72 -6.13 5.13
CA ASP A 17 -8.36 -4.90 4.42
C ASP A 17 -8.83 -3.64 5.14
N LYS A 18 -10.07 -3.64 5.62
CA LYS A 18 -10.62 -2.50 6.37
C LYS A 18 -9.94 -2.35 7.72
N PHE A 19 -9.61 -3.46 8.38
CA PHE A 19 -8.92 -3.43 9.67
C PHE A 19 -7.53 -2.81 9.53
N LEU A 20 -6.74 -3.31 8.57
CA LEU A 20 -5.39 -2.80 8.30
C LEU A 20 -5.40 -1.35 7.80
N ARG A 21 -6.39 -0.96 7.00
CA ARG A 21 -6.51 0.43 6.51
C ARG A 21 -6.76 1.43 7.64
N LYS A 22 -7.50 1.04 8.68
CA LYS A 22 -7.68 1.88 9.88
C LYS A 22 -6.38 1.99 10.70
N ARG A 23 -5.66 0.87 10.87
CA ARG A 23 -4.42 0.83 11.68
C ARG A 23 -3.22 1.44 10.98
N LEU A 24 -3.16 1.35 9.66
CA LEU A 24 -2.06 1.81 8.82
C LEU A 24 -2.53 2.93 7.89
N ALA A 25 -3.18 3.95 8.45
CA ALA A 25 -3.83 5.03 7.69
C ALA A 25 -2.87 5.83 6.80
N GLU A 26 -1.60 5.96 7.21
CA GLU A 26 -0.55 6.66 6.46
C GLU A 26 -0.02 5.88 5.25
N MET A 27 -0.42 4.61 5.10
CA MET A 27 0.06 3.76 4.02
C MET A 27 -0.87 3.87 2.79
N PRO A 28 -0.31 4.11 1.58
CA PRO A 28 -1.09 4.03 0.35
C PRO A 28 -1.74 2.66 0.18
N LEU A 29 -2.95 2.66 -0.35
CA LEU A 29 -3.75 1.46 -0.56
C LEU A 29 -2.99 0.41 -1.41
N SER A 30 -2.33 0.84 -2.48
CA SER A 30 -1.51 -0.02 -3.34
C SER A 30 -0.38 -0.73 -2.58
N HIS A 31 0.22 -0.06 -1.59
CA HIS A 31 1.28 -0.65 -0.78
C HIS A 31 0.71 -1.68 0.20
N LEU A 32 -0.45 -1.44 0.80
CA LEU A 32 -1.14 -2.42 1.64
C LEU A 32 -1.49 -3.70 0.86
N TYR A 33 -2.05 -3.56 -0.34
CA TYR A 33 -2.31 -4.70 -1.24
C TYR A 33 -1.02 -5.43 -1.61
N LYS A 34 0.08 -4.69 -1.87
CA LYS A 34 1.40 -5.30 -2.13
C LYS A 34 1.89 -6.13 -0.94
N LEU A 35 1.75 -5.65 0.29
CA LEU A 35 2.16 -6.40 1.49
C LEU A 35 1.38 -7.71 1.64
N VAL A 36 0.07 -7.68 1.43
CA VAL A 36 -0.77 -8.89 1.47
C VAL A 36 -0.38 -9.86 0.35
N ARG A 37 -0.27 -9.37 -0.90
CA ARG A 37 0.14 -10.19 -2.06
C ARG A 37 1.54 -10.81 -1.90
N THR A 38 2.48 -10.08 -1.29
CA THR A 38 3.85 -10.55 -1.04
C THR A 38 4.00 -11.37 0.25
N LYS A 39 2.88 -11.76 0.88
CA LYS A 39 2.85 -12.64 2.06
C LYS A 39 3.53 -12.03 3.29
N LYS A 40 3.56 -10.70 3.37
CA LYS A 40 4.06 -9.95 4.54
C LYS A 40 3.01 -9.81 5.63
N VAL A 41 1.75 -10.08 5.32
CA VAL A 41 0.65 -10.12 6.28
C VAL A 41 0.25 -11.57 6.55
N ARG A 42 0.08 -11.91 7.83
CA ARG A 42 -0.35 -13.23 8.29
C ARG A 42 -1.46 -13.10 9.33
N VAL A 43 -2.39 -14.05 9.33
CA VAL A 43 -3.40 -14.20 10.38
C VAL A 43 -3.22 -15.56 11.01
N ASN A 44 -3.05 -15.63 12.32
CA ASN A 44 -2.77 -16.86 13.08
C ASN A 44 -1.59 -17.67 12.49
N GLY A 45 -0.57 -16.98 11.97
CA GLY A 45 0.60 -17.60 11.32
C GLY A 45 0.39 -18.06 9.87
N ALA A 46 -0.85 -18.12 9.38
CA ALA A 46 -1.19 -18.50 8.02
C ALA A 46 -1.17 -17.30 7.04
N ARG A 47 -1.15 -17.59 5.74
CA ARG A 47 -1.24 -16.56 4.70
C ARG A 47 -2.59 -15.85 4.80
N ALA A 48 -2.54 -14.53 4.82
CA ALA A 48 -3.73 -13.71 4.90
C ALA A 48 -4.38 -13.50 3.52
N ASP A 49 -5.70 -13.72 3.42
CA ASP A 49 -6.51 -13.21 2.32
C ASP A 49 -7.02 -11.80 2.65
N ILE A 50 -7.15 -10.94 1.65
CA ILE A 50 -7.51 -9.54 1.88
C ILE A 50 -8.99 -9.35 2.26
N ALA A 51 -9.87 -10.24 1.78
CA ALA A 51 -11.29 -10.21 2.02
C ALA A 51 -11.71 -11.07 3.23
N GLN A 52 -10.76 -11.77 3.87
CA GLN A 52 -11.07 -12.60 5.04
C GLN A 52 -11.70 -11.75 6.16
N LEU A 53 -12.71 -12.34 6.80
CA LEU A 53 -13.33 -11.78 8.00
C LEU A 53 -12.52 -12.19 9.22
N LEU A 54 -12.28 -11.23 10.12
CA LEU A 54 -11.53 -11.45 11.34
C LEU A 54 -12.45 -11.92 12.46
N ASN A 55 -11.97 -12.86 13.26
CA ASN A 55 -12.67 -13.36 14.44
C ASN A 55 -12.04 -12.80 15.73
N PRO A 56 -12.81 -12.73 16.84
CA PRO A 56 -12.24 -12.35 18.13
C PRO A 56 -11.10 -13.31 18.51
N GLY A 57 -9.97 -12.76 18.95
CA GLY A 57 -8.79 -13.53 19.33
C GLY A 57 -7.83 -13.86 18.19
N ASP A 58 -8.17 -13.54 16.93
CA ASP A 58 -7.23 -13.68 15.82
C ASP A 58 -6.00 -12.79 16.04
N VAL A 59 -4.83 -13.29 15.63
CA VAL A 59 -3.55 -12.57 15.70
C VAL A 59 -3.09 -12.23 14.29
N VAL A 60 -3.14 -10.93 13.98
CA VAL A 60 -2.70 -10.38 12.69
C VAL A 60 -1.26 -9.89 12.82
N VAL A 61 -0.34 -10.46 12.05
CA VAL A 61 1.06 -10.07 12.01
C VAL A 61 1.38 -9.41 10.68
N VAL A 62 1.96 -8.21 10.73
CA VAL A 62 2.40 -7.45 9.55
C VAL A 62 3.92 -7.25 9.61
N HIS A 63 4.62 -7.78 8.61
CA HIS A 63 6.07 -7.63 8.47
C HIS A 63 6.44 -6.44 7.59
N GLY A 64 7.42 -5.64 8.02
CA GLY A 64 7.97 -4.55 7.20
C GLY A 64 7.06 -3.32 7.08
N ALA A 65 5.92 -3.29 7.78
CA ALA A 65 5.16 -2.07 8.00
C ALA A 65 5.71 -1.32 9.23
N ARG A 66 5.61 0.01 9.19
CA ARG A 66 5.75 0.87 10.37
C ARG A 66 4.36 1.33 10.78
N GLU A 67 4.12 1.47 12.07
CA GLU A 67 2.92 2.15 12.53
C GLU A 67 2.91 3.59 12.00
N ALA A 68 1.71 4.10 11.75
CA ALA A 68 1.51 5.50 11.41
C ALA A 68 2.18 6.36 12.49
N ASN A 69 3.28 7.02 12.14
CA ASN A 69 3.84 8.07 12.98
C ASN A 69 3.14 9.37 12.58
N PRO A 70 2.38 10.02 13.47
CA PRO A 70 1.72 11.30 13.17
C PRO A 70 2.69 12.40 12.71
N GLN A 71 3.98 12.25 13.04
CA GLN A 71 5.07 13.16 12.70
C GLN A 71 5.88 12.72 11.46
N ALA A 72 5.59 11.56 10.86
CA ALA A 72 6.29 11.15 9.66
C ALA A 72 5.89 12.04 8.48
N PRO A 73 6.85 12.50 7.66
CA PRO A 73 6.52 13.21 6.45
C PRO A 73 5.63 12.29 5.59
N ARG A 74 4.43 12.76 5.26
CA ARG A 74 3.55 12.12 4.28
C ARG A 74 4.40 11.77 3.05
N PRO A 75 4.22 10.61 2.39
CA PRO A 75 4.86 10.35 1.12
C PRO A 75 4.66 11.59 0.26
N ARG A 76 5.76 12.27 -0.06
CA ARG A 76 5.76 13.52 -0.81
C ARG A 76 4.79 13.28 -1.96
N GLU A 77 3.67 14.00 -1.99
CA GLU A 77 2.89 14.12 -3.21
C GLU A 77 3.95 14.32 -4.28
N LEU A 78 4.05 13.37 -5.21
CA LEU A 78 4.98 13.47 -6.33
C LEU A 78 4.78 14.89 -6.81
N ARG A 79 5.77 15.77 -6.53
CA ARG A 79 5.70 17.14 -6.99
C ARG A 79 5.41 16.95 -8.46
N SER A 80 4.27 17.45 -8.93
CA SER A 80 3.98 17.56 -10.35
C SER A 80 5.30 18.04 -10.93
N PRO A 81 6.03 17.20 -11.71
CA PRO A 81 7.39 17.51 -12.08
C PRO A 81 7.30 18.88 -12.70
N ALA A 82 7.82 19.88 -11.99
CA ALA A 82 7.51 21.27 -12.25
C ALA A 82 7.95 21.49 -13.69
N ALA A 83 6.96 21.62 -14.58
CA ALA A 83 7.04 21.73 -16.02
C ALA A 83 8.48 21.64 -16.54
N VAL A 84 9.08 20.44 -16.51
CA VAL A 84 10.25 20.22 -17.35
C VAL A 84 9.68 20.32 -18.75
N PRO A 85 10.12 21.26 -19.60
CA PRO A 85 9.62 21.32 -20.97
C PRO A 85 9.83 19.94 -21.58
N GLN A 86 8.72 19.24 -21.81
CA GLN A 86 8.72 17.88 -22.35
C GLN A 86 8.89 18.00 -23.85
N ASP A 87 10.07 18.43 -24.27
CA ASP A 87 10.42 18.60 -25.67
C ASP A 87 10.85 17.25 -26.28
N PHE A 88 10.17 16.17 -25.88
CA PHE A 88 10.33 14.84 -26.46
C PHE A 88 9.20 14.57 -27.45
N GLY A 89 9.54 14.01 -28.61
CA GLY A 89 8.55 13.62 -29.60
C GLY A 89 7.74 12.43 -29.09
N VAL A 90 6.42 12.43 -29.34
CA VAL A 90 5.59 11.24 -29.15
C VAL A 90 5.62 10.43 -30.44
N LEU A 91 6.14 9.21 -30.38
CA LEU A 91 6.23 8.30 -31.52
C LEU A 91 4.96 7.47 -31.69
N TYR A 92 4.31 7.13 -30.57
CA TYR A 92 3.08 6.35 -30.55
C TYR A 92 2.33 6.58 -29.24
N GLU A 93 1.00 6.66 -29.30
CA GLU A 93 0.13 6.80 -28.14
C GLU A 93 -1.19 6.04 -28.34
N ASP A 94 -1.60 5.32 -27.31
CA ASP A 94 -2.91 4.68 -27.20
C ASP A 94 -3.46 4.79 -25.76
N PRO A 95 -4.67 4.29 -25.46
CA PRO A 95 -5.27 4.41 -24.12
C PRO A 95 -4.48 3.75 -22.97
N HIS A 96 -3.45 2.96 -23.27
CA HIS A 96 -2.69 2.17 -22.32
C HIS A 96 -1.18 2.42 -22.37
N ILE A 97 -0.66 2.93 -23.48
CA ILE A 97 0.78 3.04 -23.74
C ILE A 97 1.11 4.39 -24.39
N LEU A 98 2.22 4.99 -23.94
CA LEU A 98 2.87 6.14 -24.57
C LEU A 98 4.32 5.78 -24.89
N VAL A 99 4.72 5.99 -26.14
CA VAL A 99 6.10 5.80 -26.62
C VAL A 99 6.67 7.16 -26.99
N CYS A 100 7.75 7.55 -26.32
CA CYS A 100 8.40 8.84 -26.50
C CYS A 100 9.81 8.67 -27.05
N ASP A 101 10.21 9.56 -27.95
CA ASP A 101 11.60 9.74 -28.37
C ASP A 101 12.34 10.58 -27.32
N LYS A 102 12.97 9.90 -26.36
CA LYS A 102 13.62 10.53 -25.21
C LYS A 102 14.99 11.09 -25.61
N PRO A 103 15.23 12.41 -25.59
CA PRO A 103 16.53 12.98 -25.88
C PRO A 103 17.55 12.66 -24.77
N ALA A 104 18.83 12.71 -25.13
CA ALA A 104 19.92 12.59 -24.16
C ALA A 104 19.89 13.78 -23.18
N GLY A 105 20.01 13.51 -21.88
CA GLY A 105 20.02 14.54 -20.83
C GLY A 105 18.68 14.78 -20.12
N LEU A 106 17.60 14.10 -20.53
CA LEU A 106 16.34 14.01 -19.79
C LEU A 106 16.31 12.81 -18.84
#